data_AF-A0A7Y4XU91-F1
#
_entry.id   AF-A0A7Y4XU91-F1
#
_cell.length_a   1.000
_cell.length_b   1.000
_cell.length_c   1.000
_cell.angle_alpha   90.00
_cell.angle_beta   90.00
_cell.angle_gamma   90.00
#
_symmetry.space_group_name_H-M   'P 1'
#
loop_
_entity.id
_entity.type
_entity.pdbx_description
1 polymer ?
#
loop_
_entity_poly.entity_id
_entity_poly.type
_entity_poly.pdbx_seq_one_letter_code
_entity_poly.pdbx_strand_id
1 'polypeptide(L)'
;MSTKKTASEKKAQAKSTVATKPKATDNSAKNTDKKSKNTKTKVIKDSFPFPKQEYGVLSELKQACIAAGVPVKRGEILRVGLSLLSQLDFSEIKRLVQQVEKIQPGRSSAAKN
;
A
#
# COMPACT_ATOMS: atom_id res chain seq x y z
N MET A 1 -13.77 -0.05 -58.49
CA MET A 1 -14.77 1.04 -58.43
C MET A 1 -14.76 1.57 -57.00
N SER A 2 -13.91 2.54 -56.67
CA SER A 2 -14.21 3.99 -56.73
C SER A 2 -15.28 4.32 -55.67
N THR A 3 -15.06 5.09 -54.60
CA THR A 3 -14.50 6.46 -54.51
C THR A 3 -14.13 6.79 -53.03
N LYS A 4 -12.96 7.40 -52.75
CA LYS A 4 -12.69 8.86 -52.53
C LYS A 4 -13.09 9.38 -51.12
N LYS A 5 -12.16 9.52 -50.16
CA LYS A 5 -11.36 10.72 -49.81
C LYS A 5 -12.16 12.04 -49.74
N THR A 6 -12.32 12.64 -48.54
CA THR A 6 -11.95 14.05 -48.24
C THR A 6 -12.05 14.41 -46.75
N ALA A 7 -11.15 15.29 -46.32
CA ALA A 7 -10.99 15.91 -45.01
C ALA A 7 -11.80 17.21 -44.85
N SER A 8 -11.96 17.71 -43.61
CA SER A 8 -12.05 19.14 -43.20
C SER A 8 -12.41 19.22 -41.71
N GLU A 9 -11.48 19.54 -40.79
CA GLU A 9 -11.17 20.88 -40.25
C GLU A 9 -12.20 21.51 -39.28
N LYS A 10 -11.84 21.49 -37.98
CA LYS A 10 -11.77 22.62 -37.02
C LYS A 10 -12.96 23.61 -36.96
N LYS A 11 -13.74 23.58 -35.86
CA LYS A 11 -14.01 24.77 -35.01
C LYS A 11 -14.67 24.41 -33.67
N ALA A 12 -14.22 25.11 -32.64
CA ALA A 12 -14.69 25.07 -31.26
C ALA A 12 -16.17 25.43 -31.09
N GLN A 13 -16.83 24.80 -30.12
CA GLN A 13 -17.79 25.51 -29.27
C GLN A 13 -17.88 24.88 -27.88
N ALA A 14 -17.36 25.62 -26.90
CA ALA A 14 -17.58 25.43 -25.48
C ALA A 14 -19.06 25.66 -25.14
N LYS A 15 -19.60 24.87 -24.22
CA LYS A 15 -20.74 25.24 -23.37
C LYS A 15 -20.60 24.52 -22.02
N SER A 16 -19.90 25.20 -21.13
CA SER A 16 -19.86 24.95 -19.70
C SER A 16 -21.21 25.32 -19.09
N THR A 17 -21.85 24.39 -18.38
CA THR A 17 -22.97 24.70 -17.47
C THR A 17 -22.39 24.87 -16.07
N VAL A 18 -22.14 26.13 -15.71
CA VAL A 18 -21.83 26.58 -14.35
C VAL A 18 -23.14 26.74 -13.61
N ALA A 19 -23.35 25.95 -12.55
CA ALA A 19 -24.35 26.21 -11.53
C ALA A 19 -23.75 27.04 -10.39
N THR A 20 -24.51 28.04 -9.99
CA THR A 20 -24.22 29.18 -9.12
C THR A 20 -24.21 28.87 -7.61
N LYS A 21 -23.18 29.39 -6.90
CA LYS A 21 -23.01 30.01 -5.54
C LYS A 21 -24.20 30.04 -4.54
N PRO A 22 -24.04 30.47 -3.25
CA PRO A 22 -22.83 30.68 -2.38
C PRO A 22 -23.00 30.24 -0.89
N LYS A 23 -21.93 30.09 -0.09
CA LYS A 23 -21.93 30.59 1.31
C LYS A 23 -20.53 30.77 1.92
N ALA A 24 -20.41 31.87 2.65
CA ALA A 24 -19.23 32.42 3.27
C ALA A 24 -18.97 31.90 4.70
N THR A 25 -17.71 32.09 5.13
CA THR A 25 -17.20 32.44 6.47
C THR A 25 -17.49 31.57 7.69
N ASP A 26 -16.37 31.10 8.27
CA ASP A 26 -16.00 30.98 9.69
C ASP A 26 -17.12 30.98 10.75
N ASN A 27 -17.16 29.91 11.55
CA ASN A 27 -17.45 30.06 12.97
C ASN A 27 -16.77 28.94 13.76
N SER A 28 -15.69 29.32 14.44
CA SER A 28 -15.22 28.69 15.66
C SER A 28 -16.33 28.72 16.73
N ALA A 29 -16.86 27.56 17.11
CA ALA A 29 -17.58 27.41 18.37
C ALA A 29 -17.51 25.96 18.87
N LYS A 30 -16.69 25.80 19.92
CA LYS A 30 -16.67 24.71 20.89
C LYS A 30 -18.08 24.19 21.20
N ASN A 31 -18.34 22.91 20.97
CA ASN A 31 -19.27 22.18 21.82
C ASN A 31 -18.79 20.75 22.07
N THR A 32 -18.59 20.50 23.36
CA THR A 32 -18.21 19.24 23.97
C THR A 32 -19.41 18.31 24.00
N ASP A 33 -19.37 17.23 23.23
CA ASP A 33 -20.23 16.09 23.49
C ASP A 33 -19.42 14.79 23.46
N LYS A 34 -19.41 14.16 24.63
CA LYS A 34 -18.81 12.86 24.91
C LYS A 34 -19.51 11.81 24.06
N LYS A 35 -18.94 11.51 22.89
CA LYS A 35 -19.23 10.27 22.18
C LYS A 35 -17.92 9.54 21.94
N SER A 36 -17.70 8.53 22.78
CA SER A 36 -16.69 7.48 22.70
C SER A 36 -16.24 7.20 21.25
N LYS A 37 -15.22 7.94 20.81
CA LYS A 37 -14.61 7.73 19.52
C LYS A 37 -13.67 6.56 19.70
N ASN A 38 -14.22 5.36 19.48
CA ASN A 38 -13.49 4.11 19.36
C ASN A 38 -12.22 4.38 18.54
N THR A 39 -11.07 4.42 19.22
CA THR A 39 -9.78 4.76 18.63
C THR A 39 -9.37 3.60 17.75
N LYS A 40 -9.82 3.64 16.48
CA LYS A 40 -9.34 2.72 15.45
C LYS A 40 -7.81 2.76 15.46
N THR A 41 -7.19 1.65 15.84
CA THR A 41 -5.75 1.49 15.88
C THR A 41 -5.16 1.84 14.52
N LYS A 42 -4.19 2.75 14.50
CA LYS A 42 -3.55 3.21 13.27
C LYS A 42 -2.74 2.05 12.69
N VAL A 43 -3.09 1.58 11.49
CA VAL A 43 -2.38 0.51 10.78
C VAL A 43 -1.33 1.12 9.88
N ILE A 44 -0.05 0.78 10.11
CA ILE A 44 1.06 1.10 9.21
C ILE A 44 1.22 -0.07 8.24
N LYS A 45 1.20 0.21 6.94
CA LYS A 45 1.46 -0.77 5.88
C LYS A 45 2.83 -0.46 5.31
N ASP A 46 3.78 -1.36 5.55
CA ASP A 46 5.11 -1.29 4.97
C ASP A 46 5.27 -2.41 3.92
N SER A 47 5.95 -2.10 2.83
CA SER A 47 6.17 -3.01 1.71
C SER A 47 7.66 -3.20 1.52
N PHE A 48 8.15 -4.43 1.72
CA PHE A 48 9.58 -4.75 1.66
C PHE A 48 9.96 -5.42 0.34
N PRO A 49 11.12 -5.08 -0.25
CA PRO A 49 11.69 -5.87 -1.33
C PRO A 49 12.21 -7.22 -0.79
N PHE A 50 11.88 -8.30 -1.49
CA PHE A 50 12.39 -9.65 -1.19
C PHE A 50 13.20 -10.20 -2.36
N PRO A 51 14.30 -10.94 -2.13
CA PRO A 51 14.92 -11.75 -3.15
C PRO A 51 13.93 -12.83 -3.62
N LYS A 52 14.07 -13.26 -4.87
CA LYS A 52 13.17 -14.29 -5.44
C LYS A 52 13.14 -15.57 -4.61
N GLN A 53 14.29 -15.97 -4.06
CA GLN A 53 14.43 -17.17 -3.24
C GLN A 53 13.58 -17.06 -1.96
N GLU A 54 13.75 -15.99 -1.17
CA GLU A 54 13.00 -15.79 0.07
C GLU A 54 11.50 -15.58 -0.18
N TYR A 55 11.14 -14.93 -1.29
CA TYR A 55 9.74 -14.79 -1.67
C TYR A 55 9.08 -16.15 -1.99
N GLY A 56 9.85 -17.10 -2.54
CA GLY A 56 9.44 -18.49 -2.71
C GLY A 56 9.13 -19.17 -1.38
N VAL A 57 10.04 -19.06 -0.41
CA VAL A 57 9.88 -19.61 0.95
C VAL A 57 8.59 -19.07 1.62
N LEU A 58 8.29 -17.78 1.49
CA LEU A 58 7.04 -17.20 2.01
C LEU A 58 5.79 -17.80 1.34
N SER A 59 5.88 -18.18 0.07
CA SER A 59 4.77 -18.83 -0.65
C SER A 59 4.57 -20.27 -0.20
N GLU A 60 5.66 -21.02 -0.06
CA GLU A 60 5.65 -22.41 0.43
C GLU A 60 5.11 -22.49 1.85
N LEU A 61 5.58 -21.62 2.74
CA LEU A 61 5.10 -21.57 4.13
C LEU A 61 3.60 -21.25 4.19
N LYS A 62 3.13 -20.32 3.36
CA LYS A 62 1.69 -20.04 3.24
C LYS A 62 0.91 -21.27 2.79
N GLN A 63 1.40 -22.00 1.79
CA GLN A 63 0.76 -23.21 1.29
C GLN A 63 0.73 -24.31 2.35
N ALA A 64 1.82 -24.50 3.09
CA ALA A 64 1.90 -25.45 4.19
C ALA A 64 0.86 -25.14 5.28
N CYS A 65 0.72 -23.88 5.68
CA CYS A 65 -0.31 -23.46 6.65
C CYS A 65 -1.74 -23.75 6.12
N ILE A 66 -2.01 -23.45 4.85
CA ILE A 66 -3.32 -23.74 4.24
C ILE A 66 -3.59 -25.24 4.19
N ALA A 67 -2.60 -26.05 3.83
CA ALA A 67 -2.71 -27.50 3.83
C ALA A 67 -2.99 -28.06 5.24
N ALA A 68 -2.46 -27.42 6.28
CA ALA A 68 -2.75 -27.72 7.68
C ALA A 68 -4.09 -27.14 8.18
N GLY A 69 -4.92 -26.54 7.31
CA GLY A 69 -6.22 -25.96 7.68
C GLY A 69 -6.15 -24.57 8.31
N VAL A 70 -4.99 -23.91 8.28
CA VAL A 70 -4.78 -22.57 8.85
C VAL A 70 -4.62 -21.55 7.70
N PRO A 71 -5.70 -20.87 7.28
CA PRO A 71 -5.61 -19.89 6.20
C PRO A 71 -4.88 -18.63 6.66
N VAL A 72 -3.67 -18.41 6.15
CA VAL A 72 -2.83 -17.25 6.51
C VAL A 72 -2.48 -16.37 5.31
N LYS A 73 -2.26 -15.08 5.60
CA LYS A 73 -1.73 -14.10 4.62
C LYS A 73 -0.23 -13.93 4.82
N ARG A 74 0.48 -13.52 3.75
CA ARG A 74 1.92 -13.23 3.81
C ARG A 74 2.28 -12.23 4.92
N GLY A 75 1.49 -11.17 5.07
CA GLY A 75 1.71 -10.17 6.13
C GLY A 75 1.49 -10.71 7.55
N GLU A 76 0.70 -11.78 7.72
CA GLU A 76 0.52 -12.43 9.03
C GLU A 76 1.73 -13.30 9.36
N ILE A 77 2.25 -14.04 8.38
CA ILE A 77 3.50 -14.80 8.50
C ILE A 77 4.65 -13.88 8.96
N LEU A 78 4.79 -12.70 8.34
CA LEU A 78 5.81 -11.73 8.74
C LEU A 78 5.64 -11.22 10.17
N ARG A 79 4.39 -11.01 10.63
CA ARG A 79 4.11 -10.60 12.01
C ARG A 79 4.42 -11.72 13.00
N VAL A 80 4.15 -12.98 12.65
CA VAL A 80 4.55 -14.15 13.45
C VAL A 80 6.08 -14.21 13.55
N GLY A 81 6.80 -14.07 12.43
CA GLY A 81 8.26 -14.01 12.42
C GLY A 81 8.81 -12.89 13.31
N LEU A 82 8.23 -11.69 13.23
CA LEU A 82 8.61 -10.57 14.09
C LEU A 82 8.36 -10.87 15.59
N SER A 83 7.24 -11.51 15.91
CA SER A 83 6.91 -11.90 17.29
C SER A 83 7.83 -12.99 17.83
N LEU A 84 8.40 -13.84 16.97
CA LEU A 84 9.43 -14.81 17.36
C LEU A 84 10.77 -14.10 17.57
N LEU A 85 11.15 -13.20 16.67
CA LEU A 85 12.38 -12.41 16.80
C LEU A 85 12.40 -11.56 18.08
N SER A 86 11.25 -11.06 18.55
CA SER A 86 11.17 -10.28 19.80
C SER A 86 11.40 -11.10 21.07
N GLN A 87 11.40 -12.43 20.98
CA GLN A 87 11.67 -13.32 22.11
C GLN A 87 13.16 -13.70 22.22
N LEU A 88 13.96 -13.39 21.20
CA LEU A 88 15.39 -13.72 21.16
C LEU A 88 16.24 -12.63 21.82
N ASP A 89 17.42 -13.01 22.29
CA ASP A 89 18.40 -12.06 22.84
C ASP A 89 19.03 -11.19 21.74
N PHE A 90 19.43 -9.97 22.09
CA PHE A 90 20.02 -9.03 21.14
C PHE A 90 21.29 -9.56 20.45
N SER A 91 22.09 -10.37 21.16
CA SER A 91 23.29 -11.01 20.60
C SER A 91 22.94 -11.96 19.45
N GLU A 92 21.86 -12.73 19.61
CA GLU A 92 21.37 -13.67 18.61
C GLU A 92 20.75 -12.94 17.43
N ILE A 93 19.95 -11.92 17.67
CA ILE A 93 19.42 -11.04 16.62
C ILE A 93 20.56 -10.43 15.80
N LYS A 94 21.62 -9.93 16.45
CA LYS A 94 22.79 -9.37 15.76
C LYS A 94 23.47 -10.41 14.86
N ARG A 95 23.61 -11.66 15.32
CA ARG A 95 24.16 -12.75 14.53
C ARG A 95 23.29 -13.06 13.31
N LEU A 96 21.97 -13.19 13.51
CA LEU A 96 21.01 -13.48 12.44
C LEU A 96 21.00 -12.37 11.37
N VAL A 97 21.03 -11.09 11.79
CA VAL A 97 21.08 -9.95 10.86
C VAL A 97 22.34 -9.95 9.99
N GLN A 98 23.48 -10.44 10.49
CA GLN A 98 24.71 -10.53 9.70
C GLN A 98 24.64 -11.61 8.61
N GLN A 99 23.74 -12.58 8.74
CA GLN A 99 23.56 -13.65 7.74
C GLN A 99 22.62 -13.23 6.60
N VAL A 100 21.82 -12.18 6.80
CA VAL A 100 20.90 -11.67 5.78
C VAL A 100 21.66 -10.86 4.74
N GLU A 101 21.46 -11.17 3.46
CA GLU A 101 22.03 -10.40 2.35
C GLU A 101 21.43 -8.99 2.34
N LYS A 102 22.29 -7.97 2.29
CA LYS A 102 21.83 -6.58 2.19
C LYS A 102 21.33 -6.30 0.77
N ILE A 103 20.02 -6.25 0.62
CA ILE A 103 19.39 -5.84 -0.64
C ILE A 103 19.35 -4.33 -0.69
N GLN A 104 19.86 -3.73 -1.77
CA GLN A 104 19.64 -2.30 -2.02
C GLN A 104 18.16 -2.09 -2.33
N PRO A 105 17.40 -1.34 -1.50
CA PRO A 105 16.00 -1.10 -1.76
C PRO A 105 15.88 -0.21 -2.99
N GLY A 106 15.47 -0.80 -4.11
CA GLY A 106 14.99 -0.10 -5.29
C GLY A 106 13.67 0.61 -4.99
N ARG A 107 13.71 1.70 -4.21
CA ARG A 107 12.69 2.75 -4.34
C ARG A 107 12.94 3.38 -5.69
N SER A 108 12.24 2.91 -6.72
CA SER A 108 12.18 3.58 -8.00
C SER A 108 11.63 4.99 -7.80
N SER A 109 12.51 5.98 -7.71
CA SER A 109 12.21 7.32 -8.20
C SER A 109 12.27 7.25 -9.72
N ALA A 110 11.16 6.87 -10.34
CA ALA A 110 10.96 7.01 -11.78
C ALA A 110 9.58 7.63 -12.03
N ALA A 111 9.54 8.96 -11.97
CA ALA A 111 8.70 9.72 -12.89
C ALA A 111 9.39 9.70 -14.28
N LYS A 112 8.58 9.66 -15.34
CA LYS A 112 8.85 9.34 -16.78
C LYS A 112 8.63 7.84 -17.06
N ASN A 113 7.67 7.43 -17.89
CA ASN A 113 7.12 8.04 -19.11
C ASN A 113 5.61 7.88 -19.22
#